data_AF-A0A7X6TK66-F1
#
_entry.id   AF-A0A7X6TK66-F1
#
_cell.length_a   1.000
_cell.length_b   1.000
_cell.length_c   1.000
_cell.angle_alpha   90.00
_cell.angle_beta   90.00
_cell.angle_gamma   90.00
#
_symmetry.space_group_name_H-M   'P 1'
#
loop_
_entity.id
_entity.type
_entity.pdbx_description
1 polymer ?
#
loop_
_entity_poly.entity_id
_entity_poly.type
_entity_poly.pdbx_seq_one_letter_code
_entity_poly.pdbx_strand_id
1 'polypeptide(L)'
;MSTNPPAIKRAKRPNYLSTTNACKLCTPLGACLAFKGIEGAVPYLHGSQGCATYMRRYIISHYNEPIDIASSSLSEKHAVYGGGPNLKLGLTNVAAKYRPALIGIATTCLTETIGDDVGRYLREYEEDTRGSVGLPTLVHVSTPSYAGTHMEGFHAAIRAVVAQLSEGGPRTGTVNILPGFVSSADYRLLHEILADFGLAGTLLPDLSETMDGPALLEYEKIQGGGTPLAAIKAMGRS
;
A
#
# COMPACT_ATOMS: atom_id res chain seq x y z
N MET A 1 -32.70 29.17 31.73
CA MET A 1 -31.35 29.73 31.92
C MET A 1 -30.45 29.13 30.85
N SER A 2 -30.27 29.86 29.74
CA SER A 2 -29.40 29.43 28.62
C SER A 2 -27.99 29.94 28.91
N THR A 3 -27.08 29.04 29.27
CA THR A 3 -25.66 29.38 29.43
C THR A 3 -25.00 29.23 28.06
N ASN A 4 -24.90 30.33 27.31
CA ASN A 4 -24.00 30.39 26.16
C ASN A 4 -22.57 30.06 26.62
N PRO A 5 -21.82 29.21 25.90
CA PRO A 5 -20.42 28.97 26.21
C PRO A 5 -19.63 30.29 26.12
N PRO A 6 -18.61 30.49 26.98
CA PRO A 6 -17.85 31.73 27.01
C PRO A 6 -17.16 31.96 25.66
N ALA A 7 -17.18 33.21 25.20
CA ALA A 7 -16.53 33.62 23.97
C ALA A 7 -15.03 33.30 24.03
N ILE A 8 -14.57 32.37 23.19
CA ILE A 8 -13.17 32.02 23.05
C ILE A 8 -12.45 33.24 22.46
N LYS A 9 -11.69 33.97 23.29
CA LYS A 9 -10.77 35.02 22.82
C LYS A 9 -9.79 34.38 21.82
N ARG A 10 -9.85 34.80 20.55
CA ARG A 10 -8.85 34.42 19.53
C ARG A 10 -7.48 34.92 20.00
N ALA A 11 -6.66 34.02 20.56
CA ALA A 11 -5.27 34.31 20.86
C ALA A 11 -4.54 34.71 19.56
N LYS A 12 -3.69 35.74 19.63
CA LYS A 12 -2.75 36.06 18.54
C LYS A 12 -1.96 34.79 18.21
N ARG A 13 -2.10 34.28 16.99
CA ARG A 13 -1.43 33.03 16.58
C ARG A 13 0.07 33.26 16.60
N PRO A 14 0.83 32.52 17.43
CA PRO A 14 2.29 32.62 17.43
C PRO A 14 2.87 32.08 16.12
N ASN A 15 4.07 32.56 15.74
CA ASN A 15 4.82 32.15 14.54
C ASN A 15 5.41 30.72 14.62
N TYR A 16 4.91 29.86 15.51
CA TYR A 16 5.25 28.45 15.59
C TYR A 16 3.96 27.62 15.49
N LEU A 17 3.99 26.59 14.65
CA LEU A 17 2.86 25.69 14.38
C LEU A 17 3.06 24.39 15.15
N SER A 18 2.70 24.40 16.44
CA SER A 18 2.42 23.12 17.11
C SER A 18 1.18 22.52 16.45
N THR A 19 1.32 21.31 15.90
CA THR A 19 0.18 20.57 15.37
C THR A 19 -0.46 19.79 16.49
N THR A 20 -1.76 20.00 16.71
CA THR A 20 -2.56 19.28 17.71
C THR A 20 -3.71 18.58 16.98
N ASN A 21 -4.02 17.33 17.37
CA ASN A 21 -5.11 16.53 16.80
C ASN A 21 -5.12 16.50 15.27
N ALA A 22 -3.99 16.16 14.65
CA ALA A 22 -3.89 16.09 13.20
C ALA A 22 -4.83 15.02 12.62
N CYS A 23 -5.72 15.42 11.71
CA CYS A 23 -6.59 14.51 10.96
C CYS A 23 -5.91 14.01 9.67
N LYS A 24 -4.66 13.55 9.77
CA LYS A 24 -3.90 13.00 8.66
C LYS A 24 -2.92 11.95 9.14
N LEU A 25 -2.64 10.99 8.26
CA LEU A 25 -1.68 9.92 8.48
C LEU A 25 -0.52 10.06 7.50
N CYS A 26 0.57 9.30 7.73
CA CYS A 26 1.72 9.33 6.84
C CYS A 26 1.51 8.54 5.54
N THR A 27 2.27 8.90 4.51
CA THR A 27 2.26 8.31 3.16
C THR A 27 2.31 6.76 3.13
N PRO A 28 3.22 6.05 3.82
CA PRO A 28 3.31 4.59 3.71
C PRO A 28 2.05 3.85 4.13
N LEU A 29 1.21 4.42 5.00
CA LEU A 29 -0.06 3.80 5.38
C LEU A 29 -1.00 3.67 4.19
N GLY A 30 -1.11 4.72 3.37
CA GLY A 30 -1.94 4.69 2.17
C GLY A 30 -1.38 3.75 1.11
N ALA A 31 -0.07 3.68 0.96
CA ALA A 31 0.56 2.73 0.05
C ALA A 31 0.29 1.27 0.45
N CYS A 32 0.40 0.94 1.74
CA CYS A 32 0.07 -0.40 2.24
C CYS A 32 -1.39 -0.77 1.97
N LEU A 33 -2.33 0.17 2.17
CA LEU A 33 -3.74 -0.08 1.89
C LEU A 33 -4.00 -0.25 0.39
N ALA A 34 -3.37 0.56 -0.47
CA ALA A 34 -3.46 0.38 -1.92
C ALA A 34 -2.96 -1.00 -2.36
N PHE A 35 -1.82 -1.45 -1.85
CA PHE A 35 -1.29 -2.78 -2.16
C PHE A 35 -2.19 -3.91 -1.67
N LYS A 36 -2.86 -3.76 -0.53
CA LYS A 36 -3.79 -4.77 -0.01
C LYS A 36 -5.02 -5.00 -0.91
N GLY A 37 -5.35 -4.07 -1.81
CA GLY A 37 -6.41 -4.26 -2.79
C GLY A 37 -5.93 -4.85 -4.12
N ILE A 38 -4.76 -5.48 -4.15
CA ILE A 38 -4.23 -6.21 -5.31
C ILE A 38 -4.22 -7.70 -5.00
N GLU A 39 -4.58 -8.51 -6.00
CA GLU A 39 -4.63 -9.96 -5.90
C GLU A 39 -3.32 -10.56 -5.38
N GLY A 40 -3.43 -11.35 -4.31
CA GLY A 40 -2.31 -12.11 -3.75
C GLY A 40 -1.17 -11.23 -3.22
N ALA A 41 -1.42 -9.95 -2.93
CA ALA A 41 -0.39 -9.00 -2.57
C ALA A 41 -0.08 -9.00 -1.06
N VAL A 42 1.21 -8.87 -0.73
CA VAL A 42 1.68 -8.58 0.63
C VAL A 42 2.33 -7.20 0.65
N PRO A 43 1.75 -6.24 1.40
CA PRO A 43 2.40 -4.97 1.67
C PRO A 43 3.72 -5.17 2.45
N TYR A 44 4.75 -4.45 2.06
CA TYR A 44 6.08 -4.53 2.65
C TYR A 44 6.62 -3.12 2.90
N LEU A 45 7.09 -2.85 4.12
CA LEU A 45 7.74 -1.59 4.48
C LEU A 45 9.24 -1.76 4.57
N HIS A 46 9.96 -1.16 3.62
CA HIS A 46 11.40 -1.02 3.74
C HIS A 46 11.73 0.06 4.77
N GLY A 47 12.09 -0.35 5.99
CA GLY A 47 12.25 0.55 7.13
C GLY A 47 12.19 -0.13 8.49
N SER A 48 11.84 0.66 9.51
CA SER A 48 11.70 0.14 10.88
C SER A 48 10.43 -0.70 11.03
N GLN A 49 10.50 -1.76 11.84
CA GLN A 49 9.36 -2.64 12.17
C GLN A 49 8.22 -1.92 12.92
N GLY A 50 8.52 -0.81 13.60
CA GLY A 50 7.52 -0.01 14.32
C GLY A 50 6.46 0.56 13.38
N CYS A 51 6.87 1.05 12.20
CA CYS A 51 5.96 1.55 11.17
C CYS A 51 4.94 0.48 10.74
N ALA A 52 5.42 -0.75 10.46
CA ALA A 52 4.55 -1.87 10.09
C ALA A 52 3.55 -2.22 11.20
N THR A 53 3.99 -2.26 12.45
CA THR A 53 3.12 -2.55 13.60
C THR A 53 2.02 -1.50 13.77
N TYR A 54 2.38 -0.21 13.71
CA TYR A 54 1.42 0.88 13.84
C TYR A 54 0.38 0.88 12.70
N MET A 55 0.84 0.75 11.45
CA MET A 55 -0.06 0.77 10.29
C MET A 55 -1.01 -0.43 10.29
N ARG A 56 -0.51 -1.64 10.61
CA ARG A 56 -1.36 -2.82 10.79
C ARG A 56 -2.44 -2.56 11.83
N ARG A 57 -2.05 -2.13 13.03
CA ARG A 57 -3.00 -1.87 14.13
C ARG A 57 -4.05 -0.83 13.75
N TYR A 58 -3.63 0.25 13.08
CA TYR A 58 -4.54 1.31 12.67
C TYR A 58 -5.59 0.81 11.66
N ILE A 59 -5.14 0.09 10.63
CA ILE A 59 -6.01 -0.47 9.59
C ILE A 59 -6.96 -1.53 10.17
N ILE A 60 -6.43 -2.46 10.99
CA ILE A 60 -7.23 -3.48 11.68
C ILE A 60 -8.31 -2.82 12.54
N SER A 61 -8.00 -1.74 13.26
CA SER A 61 -8.99 -1.06 14.10
C SER A 61 -10.11 -0.35 13.34
N HIS A 62 -9.90 -0.06 12.05
CA HIS A 62 -10.91 0.57 11.20
C HIS A 62 -11.81 -0.47 10.53
N TYR A 63 -11.20 -1.48 9.88
CA TYR A 63 -11.93 -2.47 9.10
C TYR A 63 -12.38 -3.68 9.93
N ASN A 64 -11.82 -3.90 11.11
CA ASN A 64 -11.92 -5.15 11.88
C ASN A 64 -11.45 -6.40 11.12
N GLU A 65 -10.64 -6.22 10.07
CA GLU A 65 -10.09 -7.28 9.24
C GLU A 65 -8.57 -7.44 9.44
N PRO A 66 -8.02 -8.65 9.33
CA PRO A 66 -6.58 -8.87 9.45
C PRO A 66 -5.83 -8.30 8.24
N ILE A 67 -4.71 -7.63 8.52
CA ILE A 67 -3.74 -7.23 7.50
C ILE A 67 -2.32 -7.54 7.97
N ASP A 68 -1.57 -8.23 7.13
CA ASP A 68 -0.15 -8.44 7.30
C ASP A 68 0.65 -7.41 6.50
N ILE A 69 1.55 -6.70 7.18
CA ILE A 69 2.50 -5.76 6.59
C ILE A 69 3.89 -6.24 7.02
N ALA A 70 4.67 -6.70 6.05
CA ALA A 70 6.04 -7.13 6.27
C ALA A 70 6.99 -5.93 6.44
N SER A 71 8.19 -6.16 6.99
CA SER A 71 9.19 -5.11 7.14
C SER A 71 10.60 -5.65 7.02
N SER A 72 11.51 -4.87 6.43
CA SER A 72 12.96 -5.14 6.44
C SER A 72 13.59 -4.97 7.83
N SER A 73 12.85 -4.42 8.80
CA SER A 73 13.24 -4.39 10.21
C SER A 73 14.61 -3.74 10.47
N LEU A 74 14.79 -2.53 9.94
CA LEU A 74 16.02 -1.76 10.15
C LEU A 74 16.14 -1.32 11.63
N SER A 75 17.31 -1.57 12.19
CA SER A 75 17.82 -1.01 13.45
C SER A 75 18.86 0.09 13.23
N GLU A 76 19.34 0.72 14.30
CA GLU A 76 20.28 1.85 14.30
C GLU A 76 21.53 1.64 13.44
N LYS A 77 22.12 0.44 13.43
CA LYS A 77 23.31 0.15 12.60
C LYS A 77 23.09 0.42 11.11
N HIS A 78 21.86 0.26 10.61
CA HIS A 78 21.55 0.47 9.19
C HIS A 78 21.45 1.96 8.84
N ALA A 79 21.39 2.86 9.84
CA ALA A 79 21.55 4.29 9.58
C ALA A 79 22.98 4.62 9.11
N VAL A 80 23.96 3.78 9.43
CA VAL A 80 25.36 3.92 8.98
C VAL A 80 25.62 3.15 7.69
N TYR A 81 25.12 1.91 7.60
CA TYR A 81 25.48 0.98 6.52
C TYR A 81 24.44 0.82 5.40
N GLY A 82 23.27 1.45 5.53
CA GLY A 82 22.14 1.27 4.60
C GLY A 82 21.33 -0.01 4.87
N GLY A 83 20.14 -0.09 4.26
CA GLY A 83 19.17 -1.15 4.48
C GLY A 83 19.15 -2.28 3.45
N GLY A 84 20.01 -2.25 2.42
CA GLY A 84 19.98 -3.17 1.28
C GLY A 84 19.96 -4.66 1.66
N PRO A 85 20.90 -5.18 2.47
CA PRO A 85 20.90 -6.57 2.90
C PRO A 85 19.61 -7.00 3.61
N ASN A 86 19.03 -6.11 4.41
CA ASN A 86 17.79 -6.35 5.13
C ASN A 86 16.58 -6.44 4.20
N LEU A 87 16.53 -5.56 3.19
CA LEU A 87 15.49 -5.61 2.16
C LEU A 87 15.53 -6.97 1.46
N LYS A 88 16.69 -7.36 0.91
CA LYS A 88 16.87 -8.63 0.18
C LYS A 88 16.49 -9.84 1.04
N LEU A 89 17.01 -9.91 2.28
CA LEU A 89 16.68 -10.99 3.21
C LEU A 89 15.19 -11.03 3.54
N GLY A 90 14.58 -9.87 3.81
CA GLY A 90 13.16 -9.78 4.12
C GLY A 90 12.27 -10.20 2.94
N LEU A 91 12.62 -9.82 1.71
CA LEU A 91 11.91 -10.27 0.51
C LEU A 91 11.95 -11.79 0.36
N THR A 92 13.12 -12.40 0.51
CA THR A 92 13.27 -13.87 0.47
C THR A 92 12.44 -14.55 1.55
N ASN A 93 12.43 -14.01 2.76
CA ASN A 93 11.63 -14.56 3.86
C ASN A 93 10.12 -14.45 3.60
N VAL A 94 9.66 -13.33 3.06
CA VAL A 94 8.25 -13.12 2.71
C VAL A 94 7.83 -14.06 1.57
N ALA A 95 8.64 -14.15 0.52
CA ALA A 95 8.42 -15.07 -0.59
C ALA A 95 8.29 -16.53 -0.11
N ALA A 96 9.20 -16.99 0.75
CA ALA A 96 9.16 -18.34 1.29
C ALA A 96 7.96 -18.60 2.23
N LYS A 97 7.62 -17.65 3.11
CA LYS A 97 6.61 -17.84 4.17
C LYS A 97 5.18 -17.66 3.69
N TYR A 98 4.95 -16.65 2.83
CA TYR A 98 3.63 -16.25 2.37
C TYR A 98 3.32 -16.77 0.97
N ARG A 99 4.34 -16.97 0.12
CA ARG A 99 4.18 -17.28 -1.31
C ARG A 99 3.21 -16.33 -2.01
N PRO A 100 3.40 -14.99 -1.87
CA PRO A 100 2.49 -14.03 -2.48
C PRO A 100 2.63 -14.02 -4.01
N ALA A 101 1.61 -13.53 -4.69
CA ALA A 101 1.69 -13.23 -6.12
C ALA A 101 2.46 -11.92 -6.37
N LEU A 102 2.31 -10.95 -5.45
CA LEU A 102 2.97 -9.65 -5.49
C LEU A 102 3.47 -9.20 -4.11
N ILE A 103 4.64 -8.54 -4.06
CA ILE A 103 5.09 -7.78 -2.89
C ILE A 103 5.11 -6.31 -3.27
N GLY A 104 4.27 -5.52 -2.58
CA GLY A 104 4.20 -4.06 -2.72
C GLY A 104 5.10 -3.37 -1.70
N ILE A 105 6.21 -2.80 -2.15
CA ILE A 105 7.30 -2.28 -1.32
C ILE A 105 7.15 -0.76 -1.19
N ALA A 106 6.81 -0.28 0.00
CA ALA A 106 6.79 1.14 0.35
C ALA A 106 7.96 1.47 1.30
N THR A 107 8.49 2.68 1.23
CA THR A 107 9.57 3.15 2.11
C THR A 107 9.05 3.87 3.34
N THR A 108 9.86 3.94 4.39
CA THR A 108 9.53 4.70 5.61
C THR A 108 10.36 5.96 5.68
N CYS A 109 10.03 6.88 6.60
CA CYS A 109 10.86 8.08 6.81
C CYS A 109 12.34 7.76 7.08
N LEU A 110 12.66 6.64 7.73
CA LEU A 110 14.05 6.25 8.01
C LEU A 110 14.82 6.02 6.71
N THR A 111 14.31 5.15 5.84
CA THR A 111 14.99 4.74 4.59
C THR A 111 15.04 5.88 3.58
N GLU A 112 14.02 6.73 3.58
CA GLU A 112 13.98 7.96 2.79
C GLU A 112 15.01 8.99 3.28
N THR A 113 15.21 9.10 4.61
CA THR A 113 16.17 10.07 5.18
C THR A 113 17.61 9.65 4.95
N ILE A 114 17.93 8.35 5.10
CA ILE A 114 19.28 7.84 4.87
C ILE A 114 19.61 7.70 3.38
N GLY A 115 18.61 7.83 2.50
CA GLY A 115 18.79 7.80 1.06
C GLY A 115 19.03 6.40 0.48
N ASP A 116 18.36 5.38 1.04
CA ASP A 116 18.44 4.02 0.49
C ASP A 116 17.92 3.99 -0.96
N ASP A 117 18.76 3.58 -1.90
CA ASP A 117 18.36 3.36 -3.31
C ASP A 117 17.67 2.01 -3.46
N VAL A 118 16.37 1.98 -3.14
CA VAL A 118 15.54 0.78 -3.22
C VAL A 118 15.51 0.21 -4.63
N GLY A 119 15.42 1.07 -5.66
CA GLY A 119 15.40 0.62 -7.05
C GLY A 119 16.67 -0.16 -7.41
N ARG A 120 17.85 0.34 -6.98
CA ARG A 120 19.11 -0.40 -7.12
C ARG A 120 19.10 -1.71 -6.35
N TYR A 121 18.68 -1.72 -5.09
CA TYR A 121 18.65 -2.94 -4.29
C TYR A 121 17.75 -4.03 -4.89
N LEU A 122 16.63 -3.65 -5.51
CA LEU A 122 15.74 -4.59 -6.19
C LEU A 122 16.35 -5.15 -7.47
N ARG A 123 17.04 -4.34 -8.28
CA ARG A 123 17.80 -4.84 -9.44
C ARG A 123 18.87 -5.85 -9.03
N GLU A 124 19.63 -5.53 -7.99
CA GLU A 124 20.62 -6.47 -7.46
C GLU A 124 19.96 -7.74 -6.91
N TYR A 125 18.79 -7.63 -6.26
CA TYR A 125 18.04 -8.80 -5.78
C TYR A 125 17.55 -9.70 -6.92
N GLU A 126 17.04 -9.11 -8.00
CA GLU A 126 16.63 -9.83 -9.21
C GLU A 126 17.82 -10.54 -9.89
N GLU A 127 19.00 -9.91 -9.88
CA GLU A 127 20.25 -10.54 -10.35
C GLU A 127 20.67 -11.70 -9.44
N ASP A 128 20.71 -11.49 -8.12
CA ASP A 128 21.09 -12.48 -7.11
C ASP A 128 20.18 -13.71 -7.13
N THR A 129 18.93 -13.53 -7.55
CA THR A 129 17.90 -14.58 -7.55
C THR A 129 17.51 -15.08 -8.94
N ARG A 130 18.22 -14.63 -9.99
CA ARG A 130 17.96 -15.01 -11.38
C ARG A 130 17.95 -16.53 -11.54
N GLY A 131 16.88 -17.07 -12.13
CA GLY A 131 16.69 -18.51 -12.31
C GLY A 131 15.97 -19.23 -11.15
N SER A 132 15.68 -18.52 -10.05
CA SER A 132 14.79 -19.03 -9.01
C SER A 132 13.36 -19.11 -9.54
N VAL A 133 12.61 -20.13 -9.11
CA VAL A 133 11.21 -20.34 -9.51
C VAL A 133 10.29 -19.89 -8.38
N GLY A 134 9.16 -19.28 -8.73
CA GLY A 134 8.12 -18.93 -7.76
C GLY A 134 8.39 -17.66 -6.95
N LEU A 135 9.22 -16.76 -7.45
CA LEU A 135 9.37 -15.42 -6.85
C LEU A 135 8.15 -14.55 -7.17
N PRO A 136 7.71 -13.72 -6.22
CA PRO A 136 6.60 -12.81 -6.44
C PRO A 136 6.99 -11.68 -7.40
N THR A 137 5.98 -11.06 -8.00
CA THR A 137 6.14 -9.78 -8.69
C THR A 137 6.49 -8.70 -7.66
N LEU A 138 7.50 -7.87 -7.92
CA LEU A 138 7.90 -6.79 -7.02
C LEU A 138 7.46 -5.45 -7.61
N VAL A 139 6.81 -4.62 -6.80
CA VAL A 139 6.51 -3.22 -7.14
C VAL A 139 7.01 -2.36 -6.01
N HIS A 140 7.74 -1.28 -6.31
CA HIS A 140 8.21 -0.36 -5.27
C HIS A 140 7.70 1.06 -5.47
N VAL A 141 7.53 1.77 -4.36
CA VAL A 141 7.13 3.18 -4.31
C VAL A 141 7.87 3.90 -3.17
N SER A 142 8.37 5.09 -3.47
CA SER A 142 8.93 5.98 -2.45
C SER A 142 7.80 6.70 -1.72
N THR A 143 7.76 6.56 -0.39
CA THR A 143 6.73 7.10 0.49
C THR A 143 7.34 7.82 1.71
N PRO A 144 8.02 8.96 1.50
CA PRO A 144 8.53 9.76 2.60
C PRO A 144 7.38 10.29 3.45
N SER A 145 7.41 9.97 4.75
CA SER A 145 6.31 10.30 5.67
C SER A 145 6.11 11.81 5.87
N TYR A 146 7.10 12.62 5.47
CA TYR A 146 7.08 14.08 5.52
C TYR A 146 6.63 14.74 4.21
N ALA A 147 6.28 13.98 3.16
CA ALA A 147 5.83 14.53 1.87
C ALA A 147 4.33 14.28 1.62
N GLY A 148 3.48 15.07 2.27
CA GLY A 148 2.02 14.94 2.17
C GLY A 148 1.44 14.03 3.25
N THR A 149 0.53 13.14 2.85
CA THR A 149 -0.28 12.30 3.74
C THR A 149 -0.47 10.89 3.16
N HIS A 150 -1.17 10.03 3.90
CA HIS A 150 -1.65 8.74 3.38
C HIS A 150 -2.34 8.81 2.01
N MET A 151 -3.05 9.90 1.67
CA MET A 151 -3.67 10.04 0.35
C MET A 151 -2.64 10.09 -0.77
N GLU A 152 -1.58 10.90 -0.61
CA GLU A 152 -0.47 10.95 -1.57
C GLU A 152 0.24 9.60 -1.68
N GLY A 153 0.42 8.90 -0.56
CA GLY A 153 1.00 7.55 -0.59
C GLY A 153 0.13 6.51 -1.29
N PHE A 154 -1.19 6.57 -1.10
CA PHE A 154 -2.16 5.71 -1.78
C PHE A 154 -2.11 5.91 -3.30
N HIS A 155 -2.19 7.16 -3.75
CA HIS A 155 -2.11 7.48 -5.19
C HIS A 155 -0.73 7.19 -5.79
N ALA A 156 0.35 7.44 -5.05
CA ALA A 156 1.70 7.10 -5.49
C ALA A 156 1.86 5.59 -5.69
N ALA A 157 1.32 4.76 -4.79
CA ALA A 157 1.36 3.31 -4.93
C ALA A 157 0.59 2.82 -6.15
N ILE A 158 -0.64 3.33 -6.38
CA ILE A 158 -1.41 3.01 -7.60
C ILE A 158 -0.62 3.39 -8.86
N ARG A 159 -0.06 4.60 -8.89
CA ARG A 159 0.75 5.08 -10.01
C ARG A 159 1.96 4.17 -10.25
N ALA A 160 2.64 3.75 -9.19
CA ALA A 160 3.78 2.86 -9.25
C ALA A 160 3.41 1.48 -9.81
N VAL A 161 2.28 0.91 -9.37
CA VAL A 161 1.74 -0.36 -9.86
C VAL A 161 1.46 -0.28 -11.36
N VAL A 162 0.73 0.74 -11.82
CA VAL A 162 0.45 0.92 -13.24
C VAL A 162 1.75 1.11 -14.03
N ALA A 163 2.64 1.98 -13.57
CA ALA A 163 3.88 2.28 -14.28
C ALA A 163 4.84 1.09 -14.41
N GLN A 164 4.87 0.19 -13.40
CA GLN A 164 5.79 -0.95 -13.37
C GLN A 164 5.19 -2.23 -13.98
N LEU A 165 3.86 -2.38 -13.98
CA LEU A 165 3.21 -3.63 -14.39
C LEU A 165 2.40 -3.53 -15.68
N SER A 166 1.88 -2.35 -16.05
CA SER A 166 1.03 -2.25 -17.23
C SER A 166 1.82 -2.47 -18.52
N GLU A 167 1.21 -3.20 -19.46
CA GLU A 167 1.78 -3.52 -20.75
C GLU A 167 0.97 -2.84 -21.85
N GLY A 168 1.66 -2.31 -22.86
CA GLY A 168 1.01 -1.82 -24.08
C GLY A 168 0.42 -2.96 -24.92
N GLY A 169 -0.29 -2.60 -25.98
CA GLY A 169 -0.86 -3.56 -26.92
C GLY A 169 -2.08 -3.02 -27.68
N PRO A 170 -2.80 -3.88 -28.42
CA PRO A 170 -4.05 -3.51 -29.07
C PRO A 170 -5.06 -3.03 -28.04
N ARG A 171 -5.79 -1.97 -28.37
CA ARG A 171 -6.83 -1.44 -27.49
C ARG A 171 -7.91 -2.47 -27.22
N THR A 172 -8.36 -2.50 -25.99
CA THR A 172 -9.48 -3.26 -25.46
C THR A 172 -10.65 -2.30 -25.24
N GLY A 173 -11.88 -2.81 -25.22
CA GLY A 173 -13.06 -2.01 -24.86
C GLY A 173 -13.26 -1.88 -23.36
N THR A 174 -12.19 -1.98 -22.55
CA THR A 174 -12.29 -1.99 -21.09
C THR A 174 -12.10 -0.60 -20.52
N VAL A 175 -12.65 -0.34 -19.33
CA VAL A 175 -12.52 0.94 -18.62
C VAL A 175 -11.71 0.76 -17.33
N ASN A 176 -10.61 1.49 -17.19
CA ASN A 176 -9.87 1.55 -15.94
C ASN A 176 -10.57 2.51 -14.95
N ILE A 177 -10.85 2.04 -13.73
CA ILE A 177 -11.39 2.85 -12.64
C ILE A 177 -10.35 2.94 -11.52
N LEU A 178 -10.01 4.17 -11.13
CA LEU A 178 -9.12 4.47 -10.01
C LEU A 178 -9.94 5.16 -8.91
N PRO A 179 -10.62 4.40 -8.04
CA PRO A 179 -11.70 4.93 -7.18
C PRO A 179 -11.21 5.76 -5.99
N GLY A 180 -9.91 5.81 -5.73
CA GLY A 180 -9.35 6.52 -4.58
C GLY A 180 -9.52 5.75 -3.28
N PHE A 181 -9.46 6.47 -2.17
CA PHE A 181 -9.51 5.91 -0.80
C PHE A 181 -10.97 5.88 -0.32
N VAL A 182 -11.69 4.83 -0.67
CA VAL A 182 -13.13 4.65 -0.39
C VAL A 182 -13.39 3.38 0.43
N SER A 183 -14.62 3.17 0.89
CA SER A 183 -14.98 1.98 1.68
C SER A 183 -15.10 0.73 0.79
N SER A 184 -15.01 -0.47 1.38
CA SER A 184 -15.25 -1.75 0.69
C SER A 184 -16.63 -1.81 0.03
N ALA A 185 -17.65 -1.19 0.65
CA ALA A 185 -18.99 -1.07 0.05
C ALA A 185 -19.00 -0.17 -1.20
N ASP A 186 -18.22 0.91 -1.22
CA ASP A 186 -18.11 1.78 -2.40
C ASP A 186 -17.43 1.04 -3.57
N TYR A 187 -16.43 0.20 -3.30
CA TYR A 187 -15.83 -0.66 -4.34
C TYR A 187 -16.86 -1.62 -4.94
N ARG A 188 -17.70 -2.26 -4.11
CA ARG A 188 -18.78 -3.14 -4.58
C ARG A 188 -19.81 -2.39 -5.41
N LEU A 189 -20.21 -1.20 -4.97
CA LEU A 189 -21.12 -0.33 -5.72
C LEU A 189 -20.57 0.03 -7.10
N LEU A 190 -19.26 0.28 -7.21
CA LEU A 190 -18.64 0.56 -8.51
C LEU A 190 -18.67 -0.65 -9.45
N HIS A 191 -18.52 -1.87 -8.93
CA HIS A 191 -18.72 -3.10 -9.70
C HIS A 191 -20.18 -3.27 -10.14
N GLU A 192 -21.14 -2.99 -9.26
CA GLU A 192 -22.58 -3.02 -9.60
C GLU A 192 -22.90 -2.03 -10.73
N ILE A 193 -22.39 -0.80 -10.65
CA ILE A 193 -22.55 0.20 -11.71
C ILE A 193 -21.95 -0.28 -13.04
N LEU A 194 -20.76 -0.88 -13.03
CA LEU A 194 -20.18 -1.44 -14.26
C LEU A 194 -21.07 -2.55 -14.85
N ALA A 195 -21.59 -3.43 -14.01
CA ALA A 195 -22.45 -4.53 -14.43
C ALA A 195 -23.79 -4.05 -15.01
N ASP A 196 -24.45 -3.09 -14.35
CA ASP A 196 -25.73 -2.51 -14.79
C ASP A 196 -25.65 -1.84 -16.17
N PHE A 197 -24.49 -1.25 -16.48
CA PHE A 197 -24.24 -0.63 -17.78
C PHE A 197 -23.59 -1.59 -18.81
N GLY A 198 -23.34 -2.85 -18.45
CA GLY A 198 -22.69 -3.83 -19.33
C GLY A 198 -21.26 -3.44 -19.73
N LEU A 199 -20.55 -2.69 -18.87
CA LEU A 199 -19.19 -2.22 -19.10
C LEU A 199 -18.18 -3.19 -18.51
N ALA A 200 -17.21 -3.62 -19.32
CA ALA A 200 -16.03 -4.33 -18.81
C ALA A 200 -15.09 -3.31 -18.15
N GLY A 201 -14.87 -3.41 -16.84
CA GLY A 201 -13.99 -2.49 -16.11
C GLY A 201 -12.98 -3.16 -15.20
N THR A 202 -11.87 -2.47 -14.96
CA THR A 202 -10.82 -2.87 -14.01
C THR A 202 -10.69 -1.82 -12.93
N LEU A 203 -11.01 -2.15 -11.68
CA LEU A 203 -10.81 -1.27 -10.52
C LEU A 203 -9.40 -1.48 -9.96
N LEU A 204 -8.63 -0.41 -9.74
CA LEU A 204 -7.31 -0.47 -9.08
C LEU A 204 -7.17 0.64 -8.01
N PRO A 205 -6.97 0.29 -6.74
CA PRO A 205 -7.07 -1.05 -6.14
C PRO A 205 -8.53 -1.50 -6.03
N ASP A 206 -8.74 -2.71 -5.51
CA ASP A 206 -10.05 -3.22 -5.13
C ASP A 206 -10.00 -3.81 -3.72
N LEU A 207 -10.65 -3.15 -2.76
CA LEU A 207 -10.72 -3.57 -1.35
C LEU A 207 -12.07 -4.19 -0.99
N SER A 208 -12.94 -4.44 -1.98
CA SER A 208 -14.29 -4.99 -1.76
C SER A 208 -14.27 -6.27 -0.93
N GLU A 209 -13.37 -7.18 -1.26
CA GLU A 209 -13.28 -8.50 -0.61
C GLU A 209 -12.12 -8.60 0.38
N THR A 210 -10.98 -7.95 0.10
CA THR A 210 -9.76 -8.12 0.92
C THR A 210 -9.82 -7.43 2.27
N MET A 211 -10.76 -6.49 2.45
CA MET A 211 -10.97 -5.73 3.69
C MET A 211 -12.44 -5.76 4.16
N ASP A 212 -13.20 -6.77 3.74
CA ASP A 212 -14.55 -7.07 4.25
C ASP A 212 -14.91 -8.53 3.89
N GLY A 213 -14.04 -9.46 4.28
CA GLY A 213 -14.15 -10.88 3.94
C GLY A 213 -15.05 -11.66 4.90
N PRO A 214 -15.53 -12.86 4.50
CA PRO A 214 -16.29 -13.72 5.40
C PRO A 214 -15.42 -14.23 6.56
N ALA A 215 -16.03 -14.48 7.72
CA ALA A 215 -15.34 -15.13 8.83
C ALA A 215 -15.00 -16.59 8.47
N LEU A 216 -13.70 -16.87 8.32
CA LEU A 216 -13.20 -18.21 7.97
C LEU A 216 -12.91 -19.04 9.24
N LEU A 217 -13.11 -20.36 9.14
CA LEU A 217 -12.73 -21.32 10.20
C LEU A 217 -11.22 -21.54 10.27
N GLU A 218 -10.55 -21.49 9.11
CA GLU A 218 -9.11 -21.63 8.99
C GLU A 218 -8.48 -20.29 8.62
N TYR A 219 -7.29 -20.04 9.18
CA TYR A 219 -6.55 -18.82 8.90
C TYR A 219 -5.89 -18.89 7.52
N GLU A 220 -6.28 -17.99 6.62
CA GLU A 220 -5.60 -17.75 5.37
C GLU A 220 -4.56 -16.63 5.54
N LYS A 221 -3.30 -16.91 5.17
CA LYS A 221 -2.21 -15.91 5.27
C LYS A 221 -2.39 -14.73 4.31
N ILE A 222 -2.99 -14.98 3.16
CA ILE A 222 -3.32 -13.97 2.15
C ILE A 222 -4.77 -14.24 1.76
N GLN A 223 -5.67 -13.37 2.19
CA GLN A 223 -7.08 -13.43 1.81
C GLN A 223 -7.21 -13.27 0.28
N GLY A 224 -8.18 -13.99 -0.30
CA GLY A 224 -8.55 -13.84 -1.71
C GLY A 224 -9.17 -12.47 -2.04
N GLY A 225 -9.40 -12.24 -3.32
CA GLY A 225 -9.92 -10.97 -3.85
C GLY A 225 -8.83 -9.99 -4.30
N GLY A 226 -9.22 -8.73 -4.49
CA GLY A 226 -8.33 -7.68 -5.00
C GLY A 226 -8.25 -7.65 -6.53
N THR A 227 -7.65 -6.59 -7.06
CA THR A 227 -7.50 -6.42 -8.51
C THR A 227 -6.60 -7.51 -9.08
N PRO A 228 -7.06 -8.32 -10.06
CA PRO A 228 -6.24 -9.38 -10.64
C PRO A 228 -4.97 -8.86 -11.30
N LEU A 229 -3.84 -9.54 -11.10
CA LEU A 229 -2.55 -9.10 -11.68
C LEU A 229 -2.61 -9.06 -13.22
N ALA A 230 -3.33 -10.02 -13.83
CA ALA A 230 -3.53 -10.05 -15.27
C ALA A 230 -4.33 -8.82 -15.77
N ALA A 231 -5.31 -8.36 -15.00
CA ALA A 231 -6.08 -7.16 -15.33
C ALA A 231 -5.21 -5.90 -15.21
N ILE A 232 -4.38 -5.81 -14.17
CA ILE A 232 -3.41 -4.71 -14.01
C ILE A 232 -2.46 -4.62 -15.21
N LYS A 233 -1.90 -5.76 -15.66
CA LYS A 233 -1.05 -5.80 -16.85
C LYS A 233 -1.78 -5.31 -18.11
N ALA A 234 -3.07 -5.64 -18.23
CA ALA A 234 -3.89 -5.22 -19.37
C ALA A 234 -4.32 -3.75 -19.34
N MET A 235 -4.16 -3.02 -18.21
CA MET A 235 -4.63 -1.63 -18.07
C MET A 235 -4.02 -0.67 -19.10
N GLY A 236 -2.81 -0.95 -19.60
CA GLY A 236 -2.15 -0.16 -20.67
C GLY A 236 -2.81 -0.29 -22.04
N ARG A 237 -3.82 -1.15 -22.15
CA ARG A 237 -4.61 -1.45 -23.35
C ARG A 237 -6.06 -0.97 -23.25
N SER A 238 -6.47 -0.34 -22.15
CA SER A 238 -7.81 0.29 -22.02
C SER A 238 -7.98 1.45 -23.01
#